data_AF-A0A2M8L748-F1
#
_entry.id   AF-A0A2M8L748-F1
#
_cell.length_a   1.000
_cell.length_b   1.000
_cell.length_c   1.000
_cell.angle_alpha   90.00
_cell.angle_beta   90.00
_cell.angle_gamma   90.00
#
_symmetry.space_group_name_H-M   'P 1'
#
loop_
_entity.id
_entity.type
_entity.pdbx_description
1 polymer ?
#
loop_
_entity_poly.entity_id
_entity_poly.type
_entity_poly.pdbx_seq_one_letter_code
_entity_poly.pdbx_strand_id
1 'polypeptide(L)'
;MNKKTLILTICLAMLSGLLIGLKLITGGQKALAVVNVSPENQSQNITAVRLDIAVDFNRPLKNQQEIQFNISPQVNSLTFGLENGQQTLVVTSQEPLSANTVYSFEIKDKKNQLLSQINFKTEVLAGDPLIPYQEKKDTAENYPLLQYIPYETAAFSVSYSGPLALKVKIRQGNQKEIEKEVKDWLKSKGIEPSTHQIEFVAAAVTPAL
;
A
#
# COMPACT_ATOMS: atom_id res chain seq x y z
N MET A 1 10.83 -10.43 74.18
CA MET A 1 10.88 -10.89 72.77
C MET A 1 12.27 -11.45 72.49
N ASN A 2 12.39 -12.67 71.99
CA ASN A 2 13.69 -13.33 71.80
C ASN A 2 14.41 -12.74 70.58
N LYS A 3 15.72 -12.48 70.68
CA LYS A 3 16.56 -11.93 69.59
C LYS A 3 16.40 -12.71 68.28
N LYS A 4 16.24 -14.04 68.37
CA LYS A 4 16.01 -14.90 67.19
C LYS A 4 14.67 -14.61 66.53
N THR A 5 13.63 -14.34 67.32
CA THR A 5 12.30 -13.98 66.82
C THR A 5 12.31 -12.62 66.16
N LEU A 6 13.01 -11.63 66.73
CA LEU A 6 13.14 -10.29 66.14
C LEU A 6 13.85 -10.32 64.77
N ILE A 7 14.95 -11.08 64.66
CA ILE A 7 15.69 -11.23 63.39
C ILE A 7 14.81 -11.90 62.33
N LEU A 8 14.07 -12.94 62.69
CA LEU A 8 13.17 -13.64 61.76
C LEU A 8 12.06 -12.72 61.24
N THR A 9 11.45 -11.91 62.12
CA THR A 9 10.40 -10.96 61.74
C THR A 9 10.93 -9.89 60.78
N ILE A 10 12.14 -9.39 61.02
CA ILE A 10 12.78 -8.40 60.15
C ILE A 10 13.09 -9.01 58.76
N CYS A 11 13.61 -10.24 58.71
CA CYS A 11 13.87 -10.93 57.43
C CYS A 11 12.59 -11.19 56.64
N LEU A 12 11.48 -11.58 57.29
CA LEU A 12 10.20 -11.78 56.60
C LEU A 12 9.64 -10.47 56.03
N ALA A 13 9.77 -9.36 56.77
CA ALA A 13 9.31 -8.04 56.32
C ALA A 13 10.13 -7.51 55.13
N MET A 14 11.44 -7.77 55.09
CA MET A 14 12.27 -7.41 53.94
C MET A 14 11.94 -8.28 52.71
N LEU A 15 11.70 -9.58 52.90
CA LEU A 15 11.34 -10.47 51.79
C LEU A 15 9.97 -10.11 51.20
N SER A 16 8.98 -9.78 52.02
CA SER A 16 7.68 -9.32 51.53
C SER A 16 7.78 -7.96 50.84
N GLY A 17 8.56 -7.02 51.37
CA GLY A 17 8.87 -5.74 50.72
C GLY A 17 9.55 -5.91 49.37
N LEU A 18 10.52 -6.84 49.26
CA LEU A 18 11.21 -7.16 48.01
C LEU A 18 10.25 -7.78 46.98
N LEU A 19 9.36 -8.69 47.39
CA LEU A 19 8.39 -9.33 46.51
C LEU A 19 7.32 -8.35 46.00
N ILE A 20 6.85 -7.43 46.86
CA ILE A 20 5.91 -6.37 46.48
C ILE A 20 6.60 -5.35 45.56
N GLY A 21 7.84 -4.96 45.88
CA GLY A 21 8.67 -4.11 45.03
C GLY A 21 8.91 -4.72 43.66
N LEU A 22 9.21 -6.02 43.59
CA LEU A 22 9.34 -6.75 42.32
C LEU A 22 8.06 -6.70 41.51
N LYS A 23 6.89 -6.91 42.14
CA LYS A 23 5.58 -6.92 41.45
C LYS A 23 5.20 -5.56 40.86
N LEU A 24 5.64 -4.47 41.50
CA LEU A 24 5.45 -3.09 41.01
C LEU A 24 6.42 -2.75 39.87
N ILE A 25 7.65 -3.26 39.92
CA ILE A 25 8.67 -3.08 38.86
C ILE A 25 8.36 -3.97 37.65
N THR A 26 7.80 -5.16 37.86
CA THR A 26 7.29 -6.05 36.80
C THR A 26 5.83 -5.75 36.48
N GLY A 27 5.43 -4.46 36.43
CA GLY A 27 4.12 -4.05 35.95
C GLY A 27 3.84 -4.75 34.62
N GLY A 28 3.09 -5.85 34.70
CA GLY A 28 3.12 -6.89 33.67
C GLY A 28 2.63 -6.26 32.38
N GLN A 29 3.52 -6.15 31.39
CA GLN A 29 3.15 -5.61 30.10
C GLN A 29 1.91 -6.39 29.63
N LYS A 30 0.78 -5.68 29.50
CA LYS A 30 -0.51 -6.30 29.19
C LYS A 30 -0.33 -7.21 27.97
N ALA A 31 -0.81 -8.45 28.06
CA ALA A 31 -0.74 -9.39 26.95
C ALA A 31 -1.34 -8.72 25.71
N LEU A 32 -0.66 -8.89 24.56
CA LEU A 32 -1.12 -8.29 23.32
C LEU A 32 -2.51 -8.87 22.99
N ALA A 33 -3.45 -7.99 22.70
CA ALA A 33 -4.78 -8.38 22.26
C ALA A 33 -5.29 -7.39 21.22
N VAL A 34 -6.08 -7.89 20.29
CA VAL A 34 -6.83 -7.07 19.34
C VAL A 34 -8.04 -6.51 20.07
N VAL A 35 -8.27 -5.20 19.95
CA VAL A 35 -9.40 -4.49 20.53
C VAL A 35 -10.48 -4.26 19.50
N ASN A 36 -10.07 -3.93 18.27
CA ASN A 36 -10.97 -3.64 17.17
C ASN A 36 -10.37 -4.09 15.84
N VAL A 37 -11.23 -4.43 14.89
CA VAL A 37 -10.85 -4.72 13.51
C VAL A 37 -11.87 -4.12 12.56
N SER A 38 -11.40 -3.48 11.50
CA SER A 38 -12.21 -3.03 10.37
C SER A 38 -11.64 -3.62 9.08
N PRO A 39 -12.44 -4.22 8.19
CA PRO A 39 -13.87 -4.47 8.35
C PRO A 39 -14.15 -5.44 9.51
N GLU A 40 -15.34 -5.32 10.09
CA GLU A 40 -15.78 -6.19 11.20
C GLU A 40 -15.96 -7.64 10.71
N ASN A 41 -15.92 -8.60 11.63
CA ASN A 41 -16.17 -10.00 11.29
C ASN A 41 -17.59 -10.18 10.73
N GLN A 42 -17.68 -10.99 9.68
CA GLN A 42 -18.87 -11.28 8.87
C GLN A 42 -19.41 -10.10 8.05
N SER A 43 -18.66 -9.00 7.94
CA SER A 43 -19.04 -7.86 7.10
C SER A 43 -19.33 -8.29 5.66
N GLN A 44 -20.37 -7.71 5.09
CA GLN A 44 -20.79 -7.94 3.70
C GLN A 44 -20.53 -6.69 2.87
N ASN A 45 -20.49 -6.85 1.55
CA ASN A 45 -20.34 -5.74 0.60
C ASN A 45 -19.08 -4.89 0.84
N ILE A 46 -17.98 -5.52 1.23
CA ILE A 46 -16.68 -4.86 1.31
C ILE A 46 -16.20 -4.53 -0.10
N THR A 47 -15.65 -3.34 -0.30
CA THR A 47 -15.22 -2.95 -1.64
C THR A 47 -14.14 -3.90 -2.16
N ALA A 48 -14.33 -4.37 -3.39
CA ALA A 48 -13.36 -5.25 -4.04
C ALA A 48 -12.22 -4.46 -4.69
N VAL A 49 -12.34 -3.13 -4.85
CA VAL A 49 -11.37 -2.32 -5.61
C VAL A 49 -10.09 -2.06 -4.84
N ARG A 50 -10.20 -1.77 -3.54
CA ARG A 50 -9.07 -1.55 -2.63
C ARG A 50 -9.49 -1.93 -1.22
N LEU A 51 -8.86 -2.95 -0.67
CA LEU A 51 -9.09 -3.37 0.70
C LEU A 51 -8.16 -2.61 1.64
N ASP A 52 -8.73 -1.99 2.68
CA ASP A 52 -8.00 -1.51 3.83
C ASP A 52 -8.50 -2.27 5.07
N ILE A 53 -7.63 -3.07 5.69
CA ILE A 53 -7.89 -3.71 6.98
C ILE A 53 -7.15 -2.93 8.07
N ALA A 54 -7.89 -2.40 9.04
CA ALA A 54 -7.33 -1.76 10.23
C ALA A 54 -7.50 -2.68 11.45
N VAL A 55 -6.42 -2.88 12.22
CA VAL A 55 -6.41 -3.72 13.43
C VAL A 55 -5.86 -2.90 14.58
N ASP A 56 -6.71 -2.62 15.56
CA ASP A 56 -6.31 -1.87 16.75
C ASP A 56 -5.91 -2.82 17.87
N PHE A 57 -4.76 -2.57 18.48
CA PHE A 57 -4.25 -3.35 19.60
C PHE A 57 -4.49 -2.64 20.94
N ASN A 58 -4.55 -3.43 22.01
CA ASN A 58 -4.73 -2.93 23.38
C ASN A 58 -3.50 -2.20 23.95
N ARG A 59 -2.39 -2.19 23.21
CA ARG A 59 -1.15 -1.47 23.47
C ARG A 59 -0.39 -1.27 22.15
N PRO A 60 0.55 -0.31 22.09
CA PRO A 60 1.50 -0.23 20.98
C PRO A 60 2.28 -1.54 20.77
N LEU A 61 2.51 -1.88 19.51
CA LEU A 61 3.48 -2.88 19.08
C LEU A 61 4.90 -2.32 19.25
N LYS A 62 5.87 -3.15 19.63
CA LYS A 62 7.29 -2.76 19.68
C LYS A 62 7.90 -2.72 18.29
N ASN A 63 7.45 -3.63 17.43
CA ASN A 63 7.81 -3.74 16.03
C ASN A 63 6.81 -4.69 15.33
N GLN A 64 6.92 -4.77 14.00
CA GLN A 64 6.06 -5.59 13.16
C GLN A 64 6.23 -7.11 13.39
N GLN A 65 7.36 -7.56 13.95
CA GLN A 65 7.64 -8.98 14.18
C GLN A 65 6.89 -9.53 15.39
N GLU A 66 6.20 -8.70 16.18
CA GLU A 66 5.31 -9.17 17.25
C GLU A 66 4.07 -9.89 16.73
N ILE A 67 3.73 -9.71 15.45
CA ILE A 67 2.53 -10.26 14.83
C ILE A 67 2.84 -10.98 13.52
N GLN A 68 1.95 -11.86 13.13
CA GLN A 68 1.89 -12.53 11.84
C GLN A 68 0.46 -12.43 11.33
N PHE A 69 0.27 -12.26 10.03
CA PHE A 69 -1.07 -12.27 9.45
C PHE A 69 -1.12 -13.10 8.17
N ASN A 70 -2.27 -13.69 7.91
CA ASN A 70 -2.55 -14.44 6.69
C ASN A 70 -3.92 -14.02 6.14
N ILE A 71 -4.05 -14.02 4.82
CA ILE A 71 -5.33 -13.82 4.14
C ILE A 71 -5.62 -15.00 3.20
N SER A 72 -6.86 -15.44 3.16
CA SER A 72 -7.33 -16.50 2.25
C SER A 72 -8.69 -16.12 1.65
N PRO A 73 -8.90 -16.19 0.31
CA PRO A 73 -7.93 -16.53 -0.72
C PRO A 73 -6.69 -15.62 -0.72
N GLN A 74 -5.58 -16.13 -1.26
CA GLN A 74 -4.30 -15.41 -1.28
C GLN A 74 -4.42 -14.10 -2.07
N VAL A 75 -3.91 -13.00 -1.49
CA VAL A 75 -3.78 -11.69 -2.15
C VAL A 75 -2.29 -11.41 -2.33
N ASN A 76 -1.85 -11.26 -3.57
CA ASN A 76 -0.41 -11.21 -3.90
C ASN A 76 0.27 -9.89 -3.54
N SER A 77 -0.51 -8.83 -3.41
CA SER A 77 -0.01 -7.45 -3.40
C SER A 77 -0.52 -6.70 -2.16
N LEU A 78 -0.18 -7.23 -0.98
CA LEU A 78 -0.47 -6.58 0.29
C LEU A 78 0.71 -5.72 0.76
N THR A 79 0.39 -4.52 1.22
CA THR A 79 1.31 -3.66 1.97
C THR A 79 0.78 -3.46 3.37
N PHE A 80 1.66 -3.20 4.33
CA PHE A 80 1.25 -2.97 5.71
C PHE A 80 2.05 -1.83 6.34
N GLY A 81 1.39 -1.12 7.24
CA GLY A 81 1.92 0.02 7.98
C GLY A 81 1.48 0.01 9.43
N LEU A 82 2.21 0.73 10.27
CA LEU A 82 1.84 0.98 11.66
C LEU A 82 1.47 2.44 11.82
N GLU A 83 0.29 2.69 12.37
CA GLU A 83 -0.27 4.01 12.61
C GLU A 83 -0.56 4.21 14.10
N ASN A 84 -1.01 5.42 14.46
CA ASN A 84 -1.46 5.77 15.82
C ASN A 84 -0.45 5.36 16.91
N GLY A 85 0.81 5.78 16.77
CA GLY A 85 1.86 5.44 17.74
C GLY A 85 2.17 3.94 17.81
N GLN A 86 2.05 3.22 16.69
CA GLN A 86 2.24 1.77 16.56
C GLN A 86 1.15 0.92 17.21
N GLN A 87 -0.02 1.50 17.47
CA GLN A 87 -1.15 0.81 18.07
C GLN A 87 -2.14 0.25 17.04
N THR A 88 -2.08 0.75 15.80
CA THR A 88 -2.95 0.30 14.70
C THR A 88 -2.11 -0.29 13.59
N LEU A 89 -2.37 -1.53 13.21
CA LEU A 89 -1.85 -2.11 11.97
C LEU A 89 -2.84 -1.80 10.85
N VAL A 90 -2.34 -1.24 9.75
CA VAL A 90 -3.12 -1.06 8.52
C VAL A 90 -2.55 -1.98 7.46
N VAL A 91 -3.39 -2.84 6.87
CA VAL A 91 -3.05 -3.72 5.75
C VAL A 91 -3.86 -3.29 4.53
N THR A 92 -3.18 -2.89 3.47
CA THR A 92 -3.78 -2.37 2.24
C THR A 92 -3.47 -3.30 1.07
N SER A 93 -4.49 -3.62 0.26
CA SER A 93 -4.27 -4.25 -1.04
C SER A 93 -3.89 -3.20 -2.10
N GLN A 94 -2.88 -3.52 -2.90
CA GLN A 94 -2.43 -2.71 -4.03
C GLN A 94 -3.13 -3.09 -5.33
N GLU A 95 -3.79 -4.24 -5.35
CA GLU A 95 -4.63 -4.70 -6.45
C GLU A 95 -6.06 -4.99 -5.95
N PRO A 96 -7.04 -4.99 -6.87
CA PRO A 96 -8.40 -5.39 -6.53
C PRO A 96 -8.48 -6.85 -6.08
N LEU A 97 -9.41 -7.11 -5.16
CA LEU A 97 -9.83 -8.43 -4.72
C LEU A 97 -10.85 -9.02 -5.71
N SER A 98 -11.02 -10.34 -5.67
CA SER A 98 -12.11 -11.00 -6.38
C SER A 98 -13.45 -10.57 -5.80
N ALA A 99 -14.39 -10.16 -6.66
CA ALA A 99 -15.74 -9.81 -6.25
C ALA A 99 -16.54 -11.02 -5.76
N ASN A 100 -17.61 -10.79 -5.00
CA ASN A 100 -18.49 -11.82 -4.44
C ASN A 100 -17.74 -12.97 -3.74
N THR A 101 -16.59 -12.68 -3.13
CA THR A 101 -15.67 -13.67 -2.57
C THR A 101 -15.57 -13.47 -1.07
N VAL A 102 -15.63 -14.57 -0.33
CA VAL A 102 -15.42 -14.57 1.12
C VAL A 102 -13.92 -14.65 1.39
N TYR A 103 -13.40 -13.68 2.10
CA TYR A 103 -12.01 -13.64 2.57
C TYR A 103 -11.96 -13.88 4.08
N SER A 104 -10.95 -14.61 4.53
CA SER A 104 -10.59 -14.82 5.93
C SER A 104 -9.22 -14.19 6.18
N PHE A 105 -9.16 -13.24 7.11
CA PHE A 105 -7.93 -12.61 7.56
C PHE A 105 -7.64 -13.02 9.01
N GLU A 106 -6.53 -13.72 9.22
CA GLU A 106 -6.07 -14.19 10.52
C GLU A 106 -4.91 -13.34 11.03
N ILE A 107 -4.94 -12.99 12.31
CA ILE A 107 -3.86 -12.30 13.01
C ILE A 107 -3.39 -13.18 14.17
N LYS A 108 -2.10 -13.47 14.21
CA LYS A 108 -1.45 -14.27 15.25
C LYS A 108 -0.32 -13.46 15.89
N ASP A 109 0.02 -13.80 17.12
CA ASP A 109 1.22 -13.27 17.74
C ASP A 109 2.48 -14.02 17.25
N LYS A 110 3.66 -13.55 17.65
CA LYS A 110 4.94 -14.20 17.34
C LYS A 110 5.10 -15.63 17.88
N LYS A 111 4.24 -16.06 18.81
CA LYS A 111 4.19 -17.43 19.34
C LYS A 111 3.15 -18.27 18.59
N ASN A 112 2.62 -17.77 17.47
CA ASN A 112 1.58 -18.38 16.66
C ASN A 112 0.23 -18.55 17.41
N GLN A 113 0.00 -17.80 18.48
CA GLN A 113 -1.29 -17.74 19.16
C GLN A 113 -2.26 -16.86 18.36
N LEU A 114 -3.44 -17.39 18.03
CA LEU A 114 -4.48 -16.61 17.36
C LEU A 114 -4.94 -15.46 18.25
N LEU A 115 -4.82 -14.23 17.73
CA LEU A 115 -5.29 -13.01 18.39
C LEU A 115 -6.66 -12.61 17.88
N SER A 116 -6.89 -12.70 16.57
CA SER A 116 -8.17 -12.41 15.94
C SER A 116 -8.27 -13.10 14.57
N GLN A 117 -9.50 -13.36 14.14
CA GLN A 117 -9.83 -13.79 12.79
C GLN A 117 -11.09 -13.05 12.35
N ILE A 118 -11.03 -12.43 11.19
CA ILE A 118 -12.19 -11.82 10.55
C ILE A 118 -12.49 -12.55 9.24
N ASN A 119 -13.77 -12.73 8.97
CA ASN A 119 -14.25 -13.14 7.67
C ASN A 119 -15.05 -11.99 7.08
N PHE A 120 -14.85 -11.64 5.82
CA PHE A 120 -15.66 -10.63 5.17
C PHE A 120 -15.96 -11.04 3.73
N LYS A 121 -17.05 -10.54 3.18
CA LYS A 121 -17.45 -10.81 1.81
C LYS A 121 -17.35 -9.56 0.97
N THR A 122 -16.62 -9.64 -0.14
CA THR A 122 -16.58 -8.56 -1.11
C THR A 122 -17.91 -8.37 -1.81
N GLU A 123 -18.19 -7.14 -2.20
CA GLU A 123 -19.40 -6.76 -2.95
C GLU A 123 -19.55 -7.54 -4.25
N VAL A 124 -20.80 -7.69 -4.68
CA VAL A 124 -21.14 -8.16 -6.02
C VAL A 124 -21.04 -6.95 -6.95
N LEU A 125 -20.16 -7.03 -7.94
CA LEU A 125 -20.00 -5.95 -8.90
C LEU A 125 -20.80 -6.29 -10.17
N ALA A 126 -21.54 -5.30 -10.65
CA ALA A 126 -22.28 -5.42 -11.91
C ALA A 126 -21.30 -5.24 -13.07
N GLY A 127 -21.06 -6.30 -13.84
CA GLY A 127 -19.97 -6.35 -14.81
C GLY A 127 -18.65 -6.80 -14.19
N ASP A 128 -17.58 -6.86 -14.99
CA ASP A 128 -16.26 -7.21 -14.46
C ASP A 128 -15.63 -5.97 -13.78
N PRO A 129 -15.47 -5.98 -12.44
CA PRO A 129 -14.93 -4.84 -11.69
C PRO A 129 -13.45 -4.61 -11.89
N LEU A 130 -12.75 -5.57 -12.49
CA LEU A 130 -11.39 -5.36 -12.93
C LEU A 130 -11.36 -4.48 -14.16
N ILE A 131 -12.44 -4.32 -14.94
CA ILE A 131 -12.41 -3.51 -16.17
C ILE A 131 -11.95 -2.07 -15.90
N PRO A 132 -12.51 -1.29 -14.95
CA PRO A 132 -11.99 0.05 -14.70
C PRO A 132 -10.54 0.09 -14.19
N TYR A 133 -10.06 -0.98 -13.55
CA TYR A 133 -8.69 -1.08 -13.06
C TYR A 133 -7.72 -1.52 -14.16
N GLN A 134 -8.09 -2.52 -14.96
CA GLN A 134 -7.39 -3.00 -16.15
C GLN A 134 -7.32 -1.89 -17.18
N GLU A 135 -8.43 -1.22 -17.50
CA GLU A 135 -8.42 -0.06 -18.40
C GLU A 135 -7.49 1.04 -17.89
N LYS A 136 -7.47 1.34 -16.58
CA LYS A 136 -6.53 2.32 -16.01
C LYS A 136 -5.08 1.84 -16.08
N LYS A 137 -4.81 0.58 -15.75
CA LYS A 137 -3.46 -0.01 -15.80
C LYS A 137 -2.96 -0.07 -17.24
N ASP A 138 -3.75 -0.62 -18.14
CA ASP A 138 -3.49 -0.69 -19.58
C ASP A 138 -3.32 0.72 -20.14
N THR A 139 -4.11 1.70 -19.69
CA THR A 139 -3.91 3.09 -20.10
C THR A 139 -2.59 3.66 -19.58
N ALA A 140 -2.22 3.42 -18.32
CA ALA A 140 -0.96 3.91 -17.75
C ALA A 140 0.26 3.25 -18.40
N GLU A 141 0.19 1.95 -18.70
CA GLU A 141 1.25 1.17 -19.34
C GLU A 141 1.41 1.51 -20.82
N ASN A 142 0.30 1.65 -21.55
CA ASN A 142 0.32 1.94 -22.99
C ASN A 142 0.43 3.44 -23.31
N TYR A 143 0.02 4.32 -22.39
CA TYR A 143 0.01 5.77 -22.56
C TYR A 143 0.63 6.50 -21.36
N PRO A 144 1.90 6.22 -20.99
CA PRO A 144 2.55 6.80 -19.81
C PRO A 144 2.69 8.33 -19.84
N LEU A 145 2.56 8.96 -21.01
CA LEU A 145 2.60 10.41 -21.22
C LEU A 145 1.22 11.07 -21.28
N LEU A 146 0.12 10.34 -21.02
CA LEU A 146 -1.23 10.85 -21.25
C LEU A 146 -1.50 12.19 -20.51
N GLN A 147 -0.92 12.37 -19.33
CA GLN A 147 -1.03 13.61 -18.53
C GLN A 147 -0.16 14.77 -19.04
N TYR A 148 0.77 14.52 -19.96
CA TYR A 148 1.73 15.51 -20.49
C TYR A 148 1.48 15.86 -21.96
N ILE A 149 0.47 15.27 -22.58
CA ILE A 149 0.17 15.39 -24.02
C ILE A 149 -1.21 16.04 -24.22
N PRO A 150 -1.40 16.92 -25.23
CA PRO A 150 -0.40 17.34 -26.22
C PRO A 150 0.70 18.22 -25.61
N TYR A 151 1.94 17.94 -26.02
CA TYR A 151 3.09 18.79 -25.73
C TYR A 151 3.38 19.63 -26.96
N GLU A 152 3.44 20.96 -26.80
CA GLU A 152 3.59 21.88 -27.92
C GLU A 152 4.70 22.90 -27.67
N THR A 153 5.45 23.18 -28.75
CA THR A 153 6.41 24.28 -28.82
C THR A 153 6.13 25.11 -30.08
N ALA A 154 6.91 26.17 -30.28
CA ALA A 154 6.90 26.91 -31.53
C ALA A 154 7.38 26.04 -32.71
N ALA A 155 8.25 25.05 -32.46
CA ALA A 155 8.89 24.24 -33.49
C ALA A 155 8.12 22.95 -33.84
N PHE A 156 7.41 22.34 -32.88
CA PHE A 156 6.71 21.08 -33.10
C PHE A 156 5.58 20.83 -32.08
N SER A 157 4.81 19.78 -32.29
CA SER A 157 3.86 19.25 -31.31
C SER A 157 3.96 17.73 -31.22
N VAL A 158 3.75 17.16 -30.03
CA VAL A 158 3.77 15.72 -29.75
C VAL A 158 2.39 15.25 -29.33
N SER A 159 1.91 14.19 -29.95
CA SER A 159 0.68 13.50 -29.59
C SER A 159 0.84 11.98 -29.65
N TYR A 160 -0.07 11.23 -29.02
CA TYR A 160 -0.15 9.80 -29.26
C TYR A 160 -0.74 9.51 -30.65
N SER A 161 -0.17 8.53 -31.34
CA SER A 161 -0.76 7.88 -32.52
C SER A 161 -1.23 6.45 -32.21
N GLY A 162 -0.83 5.88 -31.07
CA GLY A 162 -1.24 4.58 -30.55
C GLY A 162 -0.50 4.23 -29.24
N PRO A 163 -0.71 3.02 -28.69
CA PRO A 163 0.03 2.50 -27.54
C PRO A 163 1.54 2.62 -27.74
N LEU A 164 2.23 3.30 -26.81
CA LEU A 164 3.67 3.57 -26.87
C LEU A 164 4.14 4.17 -28.21
N ALA A 165 3.25 4.82 -28.96
CA ALA A 165 3.53 5.38 -30.27
C ALA A 165 3.23 6.88 -30.29
N LEU A 166 4.26 7.68 -30.53
CA LEU A 166 4.20 9.13 -30.57
C LEU A 166 4.29 9.62 -32.01
N LYS A 167 3.48 10.64 -32.31
CA LYS A 167 3.56 11.43 -33.53
C LYS A 167 4.06 12.82 -33.19
N VAL A 168 5.16 13.20 -33.82
CA VAL A 168 5.80 14.52 -33.70
C VAL A 168 5.54 15.29 -35.00
N LYS A 169 4.67 16.29 -34.92
CA LYS A 169 4.39 17.18 -36.06
C LYS A 169 5.35 18.36 -36.02
N ILE A 170 6.29 18.40 -36.96
CA ILE A 170 7.27 19.48 -37.11
C ILE A 170 6.61 20.66 -37.82
N ARG A 171 6.63 21.83 -37.19
CA ARG A 171 6.13 23.11 -37.72
C ARG A 171 7.26 23.90 -38.37
N GLN A 172 8.44 23.91 -37.75
CA GLN A 172 9.65 24.60 -38.22
C GLN A 172 10.90 24.04 -37.53
N GLY A 173 12.09 24.28 -38.10
CA GLY A 173 13.37 23.87 -37.52
C GLY A 173 13.95 22.59 -38.12
N ASN A 174 15.10 22.16 -37.58
CA ASN A 174 15.81 20.96 -38.04
C ASN A 174 15.28 19.70 -37.36
N GLN A 175 14.90 18.68 -38.14
CA GLN A 175 14.37 17.42 -37.61
C GLN A 175 15.31 16.73 -36.60
N LYS A 176 16.63 16.74 -36.80
CA LYS A 176 17.58 16.08 -35.88
C LYS A 176 17.66 16.79 -34.53
N GLU A 177 17.54 18.11 -34.53
CA GLU A 177 17.52 18.91 -33.30
C GLU A 177 16.21 18.67 -32.54
N ILE A 178 15.09 18.65 -33.26
CA ILE A 178 13.77 18.33 -32.70
C ILE A 178 13.74 16.90 -32.16
N GLU A 179 14.34 15.94 -32.86
CA GLU A 179 14.44 14.56 -32.38
C GLU A 179 15.20 14.49 -31.04
N LYS A 180 16.29 15.24 -30.91
CA LYS A 180 17.01 15.35 -29.64
C LYS A 180 16.15 15.97 -28.55
N GLU A 181 15.46 17.07 -28.85
CA GLU A 181 14.58 17.77 -27.89
C GLU A 181 13.43 16.86 -27.41
N VAL A 182 12.79 16.11 -28.31
CA VAL A 182 11.75 15.14 -27.95
C VAL A 182 12.30 14.04 -27.05
N LYS A 183 13.50 13.51 -27.35
CA LYS A 183 14.16 12.49 -26.51
C LYS A 183 14.52 13.04 -25.12
N ASP A 184 15.00 14.27 -25.04
CA ASP A 184 15.32 14.92 -23.78
C ASP A 184 14.06 15.23 -22.96
N TRP A 185 12.97 15.63 -23.62
CA TRP A 185 11.66 15.80 -22.99
C TRP A 185 11.13 14.48 -22.39
N LEU A 186 11.20 13.37 -23.12
CA LEU A 186 10.81 12.05 -22.60
C LEU A 186 11.59 11.67 -21.33
N LYS A 187 12.92 11.86 -21.36
CA LYS A 187 13.77 11.62 -20.19
C LYS A 187 13.41 12.51 -19.01
N SER A 188 13.05 13.78 -19.26
CA SER A 188 12.58 14.70 -18.20
C SER A 188 11.30 14.23 -17.50
N LYS A 189 10.53 13.33 -18.12
CA LYS A 189 9.34 12.69 -17.55
C LYS A 189 9.62 11.32 -16.95
N GLY A 190 10.89 10.91 -16.85
CA GLY A 190 11.30 9.60 -16.35
C GLY A 190 11.02 8.45 -17.33
N ILE A 191 10.86 8.75 -18.62
CA ILE A 191 10.55 7.76 -19.66
C ILE A 191 11.76 7.58 -20.56
N GLU A 192 12.17 6.32 -20.75
CA GLU A 192 13.24 5.97 -21.68
C GLU A 192 12.75 6.09 -23.13
N PRO A 193 13.39 6.91 -24.00
CA PRO A 193 12.88 7.13 -25.35
C PRO A 193 12.77 5.87 -26.21
N SER A 194 13.58 4.84 -25.93
CA SER A 194 13.55 3.56 -26.64
C SER A 194 12.29 2.73 -26.36
N THR A 195 11.51 3.09 -25.34
CA THR A 195 10.23 2.42 -25.03
C THR A 195 9.11 2.84 -25.97
N HIS A 196 9.30 3.90 -26.77
CA HIS A 196 8.28 4.44 -27.65
C HIS A 196 8.71 4.37 -29.12
N GLN A 197 7.75 4.10 -30.01
CA GLN A 197 7.89 4.35 -31.43
C GLN A 197 7.62 5.83 -31.70
N ILE A 198 8.54 6.54 -32.37
CA ILE A 198 8.42 7.99 -32.59
C ILE A 198 8.42 8.27 -34.09
N GLU A 199 7.29 8.75 -34.60
CA GLU A 199 7.09 9.15 -35.99
C GLU A 199 7.21 10.67 -36.12
N PHE A 200 8.15 11.14 -36.96
CA PHE A 200 8.30 12.56 -37.27
C PHE A 200 7.62 12.89 -38.59
N VAL A 201 6.66 13.81 -38.56
CA VAL A 201 5.85 14.22 -39.71
C VAL A 201 6.06 15.71 -39.96
N ALA A 202 6.51 16.07 -41.15
CA ALA A 202 6.59 17.47 -41.57
C ALA A 202 5.18 18.04 -41.75
N ALA A 203 4.96 19.30 -41.37
CA ALA A 203 3.73 20.00 -41.73
C ALA A 203 3.57 20.01 -43.26
N ALA A 204 2.40 19.64 -43.75
CA ALA A 204 2.09 19.74 -45.17
C ALA A 204 2.29 21.19 -45.61
N VAL A 205 3.19 21.40 -46.58
CA VAL A 205 3.40 22.69 -47.20
C VAL A 205 2.09 23.04 -47.91
N THR A 206 1.31 23.98 -47.35
CA THR A 206 0.14 24.49 -48.05
C THR A 206 0.67 25.37 -49.18
N PRO A 207 0.48 25.02 -50.46
CA PRO A 207 0.91 25.91 -51.54
C PRO A 207 0.16 27.22 -51.41
N ALA A 208 0.88 28.34 -51.44
CA ALA A 208 0.28 29.66 -51.49
C ALA A 208 -0.61 29.76 -52.74
N LEU A 209 -1.86 30.16 -52.55
CA LEU A 209 -2.80 30.51 -53.62
C LEU A 209 -2.47 31.88 -54.21
#